data_AF-A0A1I2N3X2-F1
#
_entry.id   AF-A0A1I2N3X2-F1
#
_cell.length_a   1.000
_cell.length_b   1.000
_cell.length_c   1.000
_cell.angle_alpha   90.00
_cell.angle_beta   90.00
_cell.angle_gamma   90.00
#
_symmetry.space_group_name_H-M   'P 1'
#
loop_
_entity.id
_entity.type
_entity.pdbx_description
1 polymer ?
#
loop_
_entity_poly.entity_id
_entity_poly.type
_entity_poly.pdbx_seq_one_letter_code
_entity_poly.pdbx_strand_id
1 'polypeptide(L)'
;MRKLFDHIYNTIKDINFDENELCKQYWFRLERLKANFTDEGALYMLQENIEWLINTEVIDSDVLLSLGDENKMNEAGIYFTGTVVEKDIQLILFKNAKAVVSGHSRVRCFDDSICEAYDSSFITAFHNSQVTCKNSKVVVFNSASVQSKGLCLIEDYTEGKAVIKATKRDLVY
;
A
#
# COMPACT_ATOMS: atom_id res chain seq x y z
N MET A 1 2.89 17.10 5.27
CA MET A 1 3.25 16.73 3.87
C MET A 1 4.60 17.27 3.39
N ARG A 2 4.91 18.57 3.45
CA ARG A 2 6.21 19.09 2.94
C ARG A 2 7.45 18.40 3.53
N LYS A 3 7.49 18.18 4.84
CA LYS A 3 8.60 17.49 5.51
C LYS A 3 8.84 16.08 4.99
N LEU A 4 7.77 15.30 4.86
CA LEU A 4 7.81 13.94 4.29
C LEU A 4 8.33 13.96 2.84
N PHE A 5 7.82 14.89 2.02
CA PHE A 5 8.29 15.03 0.64
C PHE A 5 9.79 15.38 0.57
N ASP A 6 10.25 16.34 1.36
CA ASP A 6 11.66 16.73 1.38
C ASP A 6 12.56 15.58 1.85
N HIS A 7 12.10 14.76 2.80
CA HIS A 7 12.80 13.53 3.20
C HIS A 7 12.92 12.55 2.02
N ILE A 8 11.79 12.18 1.40
CA ILE A 8 11.77 11.29 0.22
C ILE A 8 12.69 11.82 -0.88
N TYR A 9 12.57 13.11 -1.20
CA TYR A 9 13.37 13.74 -2.25
C TYR A 9 14.87 13.64 -1.98
N ASN A 10 15.31 13.92 -0.74
CA ASN A 10 16.72 13.89 -0.39
C ASN A 10 17.26 12.46 -0.35
N THR A 11 16.52 11.52 0.24
CA THR A 11 16.90 10.10 0.25
C THR A 11 17.06 9.56 -1.16
N ILE A 12 16.13 9.88 -2.06
CA ILE A 12 16.19 9.51 -3.47
C ILE A 12 17.38 10.18 -4.15
N LYS A 13 17.63 11.48 -3.92
CA LYS A 13 18.75 12.20 -4.53
C LYS A 13 20.10 11.53 -4.27
N ASP A 14 20.26 10.94 -3.09
CA ASP A 14 21.49 10.27 -2.68
C ASP A 14 21.63 8.87 -3.31
N ILE A 15 20.54 8.31 -3.85
CA ILE A 15 20.54 7.07 -4.63
C ILE A 15 20.98 7.40 -6.06
N ASN A 16 22.09 6.79 -6.51
CA ASN A 16 22.56 6.97 -7.88
C ASN A 16 21.73 6.11 -8.86
N PHE A 17 20.87 6.74 -9.69
CA PHE A 17 19.97 6.08 -10.64
C PHE A 17 20.56 5.87 -12.04
N ASP A 18 21.85 5.57 -12.16
CA ASP A 18 22.59 5.64 -13.43
C ASP A 18 22.00 4.79 -14.59
N GLU A 19 21.16 3.78 -14.32
CA GLU A 19 20.78 2.78 -15.34
C GLU A 19 19.27 2.62 -15.66
N ASN A 20 18.34 3.39 -15.06
CA ASN A 20 16.90 3.11 -15.25
C ASN A 20 16.04 4.31 -15.72
N GLU A 21 15.46 4.22 -16.92
CA GLU A 21 14.70 5.31 -17.57
C GLU A 21 13.39 5.64 -16.85
N LEU A 22 12.74 4.65 -16.24
CA LEU A 22 11.58 4.82 -15.34
C LEU A 22 11.94 5.69 -14.13
N CYS A 23 13.12 5.48 -13.54
CA CYS A 23 13.61 6.28 -12.43
C CYS A 23 13.90 7.73 -12.85
N LYS A 24 14.38 7.96 -14.08
CA LYS A 24 14.59 9.31 -14.61
C LYS A 24 13.28 10.09 -14.76
N GLN A 25 12.22 9.46 -15.30
CA GLN A 25 10.91 10.11 -15.41
C GLN A 25 10.30 10.43 -14.05
N TYR A 26 10.41 9.50 -13.09
CA TYR A 26 9.98 9.74 -11.72
C TYR A 26 10.76 10.88 -11.06
N TRP A 27 12.08 10.91 -11.24
CA TRP A 27 12.94 12.00 -10.76
C TRP A 27 12.53 13.37 -11.32
N PHE A 28 12.25 13.48 -12.61
CA PHE A 28 11.76 14.73 -13.19
C PHE A 28 10.41 15.18 -12.61
N ARG A 29 9.51 14.24 -12.30
CA ARG A 29 8.25 14.57 -11.60
C ARG A 29 8.52 15.10 -10.19
N LEU A 30 9.46 14.49 -9.46
CA LEU A 30 9.90 14.97 -8.15
C LEU A 30 10.53 16.37 -8.21
N GLU A 31 11.40 16.64 -9.19
CA GLU A 31 12.00 17.98 -9.38
C GLU A 31 10.94 19.05 -9.67
N ARG A 32 9.97 18.74 -10.55
CA ARG A 32 8.85 19.64 -10.86
C ARG A 32 8.00 19.92 -9.63
N LEU A 33 7.68 18.89 -8.85
CA LEU A 33 6.91 19.03 -7.62
C LEU A 33 7.70 19.80 -6.55
N LYS A 34 9.03 19.66 -6.50
CA LYS A 34 9.86 20.45 -5.59
C LYS A 34 9.83 21.95 -5.91
N ALA A 35 9.85 22.31 -7.19
CA ALA A 35 9.74 23.69 -7.64
C ALA A 35 8.36 24.29 -7.35
N ASN A 36 7.29 23.51 -7.63
CA ASN A 36 5.90 23.92 -7.48
C ASN A 36 5.15 23.00 -6.50
N PHE A 37 5.55 23.05 -5.23
CA PHE A 37 5.06 22.12 -4.22
C PHE A 37 3.57 22.28 -3.92
N THR A 38 2.84 21.16 -3.98
CA THR A 38 1.46 21.03 -3.50
C THR A 38 1.32 19.78 -2.66
N ASP A 39 0.48 19.83 -1.63
CA ASP A 39 0.23 18.67 -0.77
C ASP A 39 -0.44 17.54 -1.55
N GLU A 40 -1.41 17.88 -2.41
CA GLU A 40 -2.09 16.93 -3.31
C GLU A 40 -1.11 16.22 -4.24
N GLY A 41 -0.17 16.97 -4.84
CA GLY A 41 0.84 16.41 -5.72
C GLY A 41 1.78 15.46 -4.97
N ALA A 42 2.15 15.80 -3.74
CA ALA A 42 2.97 14.94 -2.89
C ALA A 42 2.23 13.65 -2.49
N LEU A 43 0.95 13.74 -2.12
CA LEU A 43 0.11 12.59 -1.81
C LEU A 43 -0.09 11.68 -3.01
N TYR A 44 -0.38 12.25 -4.19
CA TYR A 44 -0.52 11.49 -5.43
C TYR A 44 0.78 10.74 -5.78
N MET A 45 1.93 11.43 -5.71
CA MET A 45 3.23 10.81 -5.93
C MET A 45 3.52 9.68 -4.93
N LEU A 46 3.09 9.85 -3.68
CA LEU A 46 3.22 8.83 -2.64
C LEU A 46 2.35 7.61 -2.97
N GLN A 47 1.06 7.79 -3.25
CA GLN A 47 0.12 6.69 -3.53
C GLN A 47 0.53 5.81 -4.71
N GLU A 48 1.04 6.44 -5.78
CA GLU A 48 1.45 5.74 -6.99
C GLU A 48 2.74 4.93 -6.79
N ASN A 49 3.60 5.32 -5.84
CA ASN A 49 4.94 4.76 -5.70
C ASN A 49 5.20 4.13 -4.33
N ILE A 50 4.17 4.03 -3.48
CA ILE A 50 4.31 3.61 -2.07
C ILE A 50 4.99 2.24 -1.94
N GLU A 51 4.63 1.28 -2.80
CA GLU A 51 5.18 -0.08 -2.80
C GLU A 51 6.69 -0.05 -3.08
N TRP A 52 7.11 0.71 -4.09
CA TRP A 52 8.52 0.85 -4.44
C TRP A 52 9.30 1.57 -3.35
N LEU A 53 8.76 2.67 -2.81
CA LEU A 53 9.41 3.47 -1.77
C LEU A 53 9.66 2.65 -0.50
N ILE A 54 8.72 1.80 -0.10
CA ILE A 54 8.87 0.91 1.06
C ILE A 54 9.86 -0.22 0.75
N ASN A 55 9.72 -0.89 -0.39
CA ASN A 55 10.58 -2.02 -0.75
C ASN A 55 12.05 -1.63 -0.97
N THR A 56 12.31 -0.35 -1.28
CA THR A 56 13.66 0.20 -1.43
C THR A 56 14.18 0.89 -0.17
N GLU A 57 13.45 0.78 0.95
CA GLU A 57 13.82 1.36 2.25
C GLU A 57 14.02 2.89 2.21
N VAL A 58 13.44 3.56 1.20
CA VAL A 58 13.44 5.03 1.10
C VAL A 58 12.56 5.64 2.19
N ILE A 59 11.49 4.95 2.54
CA ILE A 59 10.59 5.27 3.65
C ILE A 59 10.17 3.98 4.36
N ASP A 60 9.80 4.13 5.63
CA ASP A 60 9.07 3.13 6.40
C ASP A 60 7.78 3.75 6.98
N SER A 61 6.97 2.93 7.65
CA SER A 61 5.73 3.43 8.27
C SER A 61 5.96 4.36 9.47
N ASP A 62 7.14 4.36 10.08
CA ASP A 62 7.52 5.28 11.15
C ASP A 62 7.84 6.68 10.62
N VAL A 63 8.57 6.77 9.50
CA VAL A 63 8.85 8.00 8.75
C VAL A 63 7.56 8.60 8.23
N LEU A 64 6.67 7.78 7.65
CA LEU A 64 5.38 8.25 7.18
C LEU A 64 4.53 8.85 8.31
N LEU A 65 4.46 8.17 9.46
CA LEU A 65 3.69 8.65 10.60
C LEU A 65 4.30 9.91 11.24
N SER A 66 5.63 10.00 11.30
CA SER A 66 6.34 11.11 11.97
C SER A 66 6.44 12.38 11.12
N LEU A 67 6.58 12.24 9.80
CA LEU A 67 6.76 13.37 8.87
C LEU A 67 5.49 13.71 8.06
N GLY A 68 4.56 12.76 7.96
CA GLY A 68 3.27 12.91 7.31
C GLY A 68 2.32 13.84 8.05
N ASP A 69 1.28 14.29 7.34
CA ASP A 69 0.16 15.00 7.94
C ASP A 69 -1.03 14.04 7.95
N GLU A 70 -1.36 13.51 9.14
CA GLU A 70 -2.36 12.43 9.28
C GLU A 70 -3.72 12.79 8.70
N ASN A 71 -4.17 14.05 8.87
CA ASN A 71 -5.46 14.48 8.33
C ASN A 71 -5.49 14.42 6.81
N LYS A 72 -4.46 14.94 6.16
CA LYS A 72 -4.35 14.94 4.69
C LYS A 72 -4.14 13.53 4.13
N MET A 73 -3.41 12.70 4.86
CA MET A 73 -3.21 11.30 4.47
C MET A 73 -4.50 10.50 4.57
N ASN A 74 -5.27 10.68 5.64
CA ASN A 74 -6.57 10.05 5.81
C ASN A 74 -7.57 10.52 4.72
N GLU A 75 -7.58 11.81 4.38
CA GLU A 75 -8.37 12.34 3.25
C GLU A 75 -7.97 11.71 1.89
N ALA A 76 -6.68 11.39 1.74
CA ALA A 76 -6.15 10.67 0.59
C ALA A 76 -6.30 9.13 0.71
N GLY A 77 -7.01 8.61 1.70
CA GLY A 77 -7.23 7.17 1.84
C GLY A 77 -6.01 6.38 2.36
N ILE A 78 -5.05 7.04 3.02
CA ILE A 78 -3.88 6.43 3.66
C ILE A 78 -4.05 6.48 5.17
N TYR A 79 -4.20 5.32 5.81
CA TYR A 79 -4.53 5.22 7.24
C TYR A 79 -3.45 4.46 8.02
N PHE A 80 -3.13 4.95 9.23
CA PHE A 80 -2.22 4.30 10.19
C PHE A 80 -2.95 3.73 11.41
N THR A 81 -4.14 4.25 11.70
CA THR A 81 -4.97 3.82 12.82
C THR A 81 -6.45 3.95 12.45
N GLY A 82 -7.32 3.40 13.30
CA GLY A 82 -8.77 3.46 13.11
C GLY A 82 -9.32 2.35 12.21
N THR A 83 -10.64 2.40 12.01
CA THR A 83 -11.37 1.44 11.19
C THR A 83 -12.14 2.20 10.11
N VAL A 84 -11.91 1.84 8.85
CA VAL A 84 -12.60 2.41 7.69
C VAL A 84 -13.60 1.39 7.16
N VAL A 85 -14.82 1.81 6.87
CA VAL A 85 -15.86 0.93 6.30
C VAL A 85 -16.42 1.60 5.06
N GLU A 86 -16.02 1.12 3.88
CA GLU A 86 -16.27 1.82 2.62
C GLU A 86 -16.54 0.86 1.45
N LYS A 87 -17.05 1.41 0.35
CA LYS A 87 -17.36 0.66 -0.88
C LYS A 87 -16.79 1.35 -2.11
N ASP A 88 -16.31 0.56 -3.07
CA ASP A 88 -15.76 1.02 -4.35
C ASP A 88 -14.63 2.06 -4.17
N ILE A 89 -13.72 1.80 -3.22
CA ILE A 89 -12.70 2.76 -2.75
C ILE A 89 -11.28 2.28 -3.01
N GLN A 90 -10.33 3.22 -3.06
CA GLN A 90 -8.90 2.91 -3.05
C GLN A 90 -8.29 3.32 -1.71
N LEU A 91 -7.60 2.38 -1.04
CA LEU A 91 -7.06 2.58 0.30
C LEU A 91 -5.64 2.03 0.44
N ILE A 92 -4.88 2.66 1.32
CA ILE A 92 -3.59 2.16 1.78
C ILE A 92 -3.63 2.09 3.31
N LEU A 93 -3.31 0.93 3.88
CA LEU A 93 -3.36 0.68 5.31
C LEU A 93 -1.97 0.36 5.84
N PHE A 94 -1.66 0.94 7.00
CA PHE A 94 -0.43 0.73 7.75
C PHE A 94 -0.74 0.41 9.20
N LYS A 95 0.18 -0.28 9.87
CA LYS A 95 0.17 -0.48 11.33
C LYS A 95 -1.16 -1.06 11.80
N ASN A 96 -1.81 -0.38 12.75
CA ASN A 96 -3.03 -0.87 13.37
C ASN A 96 -4.29 -0.43 12.61
N ALA A 97 -4.15 0.12 11.41
CA ALA A 97 -5.29 0.49 10.58
C ALA A 97 -6.09 -0.74 10.15
N LYS A 98 -7.41 -0.60 10.20
CA LYS A 98 -8.35 -1.63 9.80
C LYS A 98 -9.25 -1.10 8.69
N ALA A 99 -9.56 -1.94 7.72
CA ALA A 99 -10.60 -1.60 6.75
C ALA A 99 -11.55 -2.77 6.51
N VAL A 100 -12.82 -2.43 6.30
CA VAL A 100 -13.85 -3.32 5.82
C VAL A 100 -14.33 -2.73 4.49
N VAL A 101 -13.97 -3.37 3.38
CA VAL A 101 -14.24 -2.86 2.04
C VAL A 101 -15.13 -3.80 1.25
N SER A 102 -15.91 -3.23 0.33
CA SER A 102 -16.75 -4.01 -0.59
C SER A 102 -16.72 -3.43 -2.01
N GLY A 103 -17.22 -4.21 -2.98
CA GLY A 103 -17.29 -3.80 -4.38
C GLY A 103 -15.93 -3.83 -5.08
N HIS A 104 -15.74 -2.96 -6.06
CA HIS A 104 -14.51 -2.85 -6.85
C HIS A 104 -13.39 -2.08 -6.13
N SER A 105 -13.26 -2.31 -4.82
CA SER A 105 -12.26 -1.65 -4.00
C SER A 105 -10.84 -2.15 -4.29
N ARG A 106 -9.85 -1.28 -4.15
CA ARG A 106 -8.42 -1.62 -4.25
C ARG A 106 -7.71 -1.24 -2.96
N VAL A 107 -7.13 -2.22 -2.28
CA VAL A 107 -6.51 -1.99 -0.97
C VAL A 107 -5.07 -2.49 -0.98
N ARG A 108 -4.15 -1.65 -0.52
CA ARG A 108 -2.77 -2.06 -0.22
C ARG A 108 -2.57 -2.11 1.29
N CYS A 109 -2.13 -3.25 1.81
CA CYS A 109 -1.98 -3.49 3.23
C CYS A 109 -0.49 -3.66 3.58
N PHE A 110 0.00 -2.88 4.53
CA PHE A 110 1.36 -2.90 5.04
C PHE A 110 1.37 -3.06 6.56
N ASP A 111 2.48 -3.53 7.12
CA ASP A 111 2.84 -3.51 8.55
C ASP A 111 1.69 -3.82 9.52
N ASP A 112 1.36 -5.09 9.76
CA ASP A 112 0.31 -5.53 10.70
C ASP A 112 -1.13 -5.02 10.43
N SER A 113 -1.36 -4.28 9.34
CA SER A 113 -2.71 -3.80 8.98
C SER A 113 -3.69 -4.92 8.72
N ILE A 114 -4.98 -4.63 8.94
CA ILE A 114 -6.05 -5.62 8.82
C ILE A 114 -7.06 -5.18 7.77
N CYS A 115 -7.34 -6.04 6.79
CA CYS A 115 -8.35 -5.77 5.79
C CYS A 115 -9.36 -6.92 5.70
N GLU A 116 -10.64 -6.58 5.78
CA GLU A 116 -11.74 -7.45 5.41
C GLU A 116 -12.32 -6.98 4.07
N ALA A 117 -12.31 -7.85 3.07
CA ALA A 117 -12.70 -7.47 1.72
C ALA A 117 -13.76 -8.39 1.12
N TYR A 118 -14.77 -7.76 0.50
CA TYR A 118 -15.96 -8.42 -0.02
C TYR A 118 -16.25 -7.99 -1.47
N ASP A 119 -16.98 -8.83 -2.21
CA ASP A 119 -17.62 -8.49 -3.47
C ASP A 119 -16.71 -7.91 -4.57
N SER A 120 -15.75 -8.69 -5.08
CA SER A 120 -14.85 -8.34 -6.19
C SER A 120 -13.82 -7.25 -5.87
N SER A 121 -13.35 -7.23 -4.62
CA SER A 121 -12.25 -6.37 -4.20
C SER A 121 -10.89 -6.94 -4.63
N PHE A 122 -9.91 -6.05 -4.80
CA PHE A 122 -8.53 -6.37 -5.14
C PHE A 122 -7.62 -5.92 -3.99
N ILE A 123 -6.91 -6.86 -3.39
CA ILE A 123 -6.05 -6.58 -2.24
C ILE A 123 -4.62 -6.99 -2.55
N THR A 124 -3.68 -6.11 -2.23
CA THR A 124 -2.25 -6.42 -2.23
C THR A 124 -1.75 -6.37 -0.79
N ALA A 125 -1.26 -7.49 -0.27
CA ALA A 125 -0.86 -7.67 1.11
C ALA A 125 0.66 -7.81 1.23
N PHE A 126 1.28 -6.97 2.04
CA PHE A 126 2.72 -6.95 2.30
C PHE A 126 3.02 -7.14 3.79
N HIS A 127 4.28 -7.45 4.11
CA HIS A 127 4.78 -7.63 5.48
C HIS A 127 3.88 -8.53 6.33
N ASN A 128 3.59 -8.17 7.59
CA ASN A 128 2.72 -8.94 8.47
C ASN A 128 1.22 -8.58 8.36
N SER A 129 0.79 -7.98 7.25
CA SER A 129 -0.63 -7.64 7.08
C SER A 129 -1.53 -8.88 7.11
N GLN A 130 -2.76 -8.69 7.57
CA GLN A 130 -3.77 -9.73 7.70
C GLN A 130 -4.97 -9.40 6.83
N VAL A 131 -5.29 -10.29 5.90
CA VAL A 131 -6.40 -10.12 4.96
C VAL A 131 -7.42 -11.24 5.13
N THR A 132 -8.67 -10.86 5.35
CA THR A 132 -9.81 -11.76 5.21
C THR A 132 -10.58 -11.39 3.95
N CYS A 133 -10.80 -12.34 3.04
CA CYS A 133 -11.45 -12.03 1.77
C CYS A 133 -12.59 -13.00 1.43
N LYS A 134 -13.60 -12.48 0.73
CA LYS A 134 -14.71 -13.26 0.16
C LYS A 134 -15.01 -12.78 -1.25
N ASN A 135 -15.05 -13.72 -2.19
CA ASN A 135 -15.29 -13.46 -3.62
C ASN A 135 -14.40 -12.33 -4.17
N SER A 136 -13.10 -12.35 -3.85
CA SER A 136 -12.17 -11.25 -4.10
C SER A 136 -10.81 -11.79 -4.55
N LYS A 137 -9.98 -10.92 -5.14
CA LYS A 137 -8.61 -11.25 -5.54
C LYS A 137 -7.62 -10.72 -4.50
N VAL A 138 -6.68 -11.55 -4.06
CA VAL A 138 -5.61 -11.16 -3.14
C VAL A 138 -4.26 -11.53 -3.76
N VAL A 139 -3.32 -10.59 -3.73
CA VAL A 139 -1.91 -10.82 -4.05
C VAL A 139 -1.11 -10.70 -2.77
N VAL A 140 -0.25 -11.68 -2.49
CA VAL A 140 0.44 -11.81 -1.21
C VAL A 140 1.94 -11.74 -1.40
N PHE A 141 2.58 -10.87 -0.61
CA PHE A 141 4.02 -10.69 -0.54
C PHE A 141 4.52 -10.84 0.91
N ASN A 142 5.80 -11.17 1.06
CA ASN A 142 6.52 -11.30 2.32
C ASN A 142 5.90 -12.30 3.31
N SER A 143 5.46 -11.86 4.49
CA SER A 143 4.97 -12.69 5.60
C SER A 143 3.48 -12.51 5.87
N ALA A 144 2.74 -12.05 4.86
CA ALA A 144 1.35 -11.67 5.03
C ALA A 144 0.47 -12.91 5.23
N SER A 145 -0.64 -12.73 5.95
CA SER A 145 -1.58 -13.80 6.26
C SER A 145 -2.91 -13.56 5.55
N VAL A 146 -3.42 -14.59 4.88
CA VAL A 146 -4.70 -14.54 4.16
C VAL A 146 -5.64 -15.62 4.63
N GLN A 147 -6.87 -15.23 4.94
CA GLN A 147 -7.99 -16.13 5.16
C GLN A 147 -9.07 -15.87 4.11
N SER A 148 -9.30 -16.83 3.22
CA SER A 148 -10.35 -16.71 2.21
C SER A 148 -11.58 -17.54 2.54
N LYS A 149 -12.73 -17.07 2.06
CA LYS A 149 -13.99 -17.81 2.07
C LYS A 149 -14.73 -17.55 0.76
N GLY A 150 -14.95 -18.59 -0.05
CA GLY A 150 -15.84 -18.48 -1.22
C GLY A 150 -15.12 -18.72 -2.54
N LEU A 151 -15.30 -17.80 -3.49
CA LEU A 151 -14.65 -17.84 -4.80
C LEU A 151 -13.53 -16.79 -4.84
N CYS A 152 -12.49 -16.98 -4.03
CA CYS A 152 -11.34 -16.09 -4.02
C CYS A 152 -10.23 -16.58 -4.94
N LEU A 153 -9.48 -15.62 -5.48
CA LEU A 153 -8.25 -15.85 -6.22
C LEU A 153 -7.09 -15.33 -5.38
N ILE A 154 -6.14 -16.19 -5.02
CA ILE A 154 -4.98 -15.82 -4.20
C ILE A 154 -3.71 -16.12 -5.02
N GLU A 155 -2.89 -15.10 -5.22
CA GLU A 155 -1.58 -15.20 -5.86
C GLU A 155 -0.50 -15.04 -4.78
N ASP A 156 0.28 -16.09 -4.52
CA ASP A 156 1.30 -16.13 -3.48
C ASP A 156 2.71 -15.98 -4.09
N TYR A 157 3.34 -14.83 -3.87
CA TYR A 157 4.71 -14.55 -4.31
C TYR A 157 5.73 -14.68 -3.17
N THR A 158 5.37 -15.35 -2.07
CA THR A 158 6.19 -15.40 -0.86
C THR A 158 7.09 -16.62 -0.74
N GLU A 159 7.03 -17.52 -1.73
CA GLU A 159 7.73 -18.81 -1.71
C GLU A 159 7.40 -19.62 -0.44
N GLY A 160 6.15 -19.52 0.05
CA GLY A 160 5.66 -20.25 1.22
C GLY A 160 5.89 -19.57 2.58
N LYS A 161 6.33 -18.30 2.60
CA LYS A 161 6.45 -17.52 3.85
C LYS A 161 5.09 -16.99 4.34
N ALA A 162 4.13 -16.80 3.45
CA ALA A 162 2.77 -16.40 3.79
C ALA A 162 1.97 -17.52 4.47
N VAL A 163 1.04 -17.13 5.33
CA VAL A 163 0.08 -18.06 5.93
C VAL A 163 -1.24 -17.95 5.19
N ILE A 164 -1.55 -18.92 4.33
CA ILE A 164 -2.78 -18.93 3.53
C ILE A 164 -3.74 -20.02 4.02
N LYS A 165 -4.94 -19.59 4.45
CA LYS A 165 -6.05 -20.46 4.86
C LYS A 165 -7.20 -20.31 3.86
N ALA A 166 -7.18 -21.17 2.84
CA ALA A 166 -8.14 -21.14 1.76
C ALA A 166 -9.17 -22.29 1.82
N THR A 167 -10.33 -22.06 1.22
CA THR A 167 -11.40 -23.06 1.04
C THR A 167 -11.23 -23.81 -0.27
N LYS A 168 -11.86 -24.99 -0.40
CA LYS A 168 -11.76 -25.85 -1.61
C LYS A 168 -12.20 -25.17 -2.92
N ARG A 169 -12.92 -24.05 -2.85
CA ARG A 169 -13.44 -23.31 -4.01
C ARG A 169 -12.51 -22.17 -4.44
N ASP A 170 -11.52 -21.84 -3.61
CA ASP A 170 -10.55 -20.80 -3.90
C ASP A 170 -9.47 -21.36 -4.85
N LEU A 171 -8.94 -20.49 -5.69
CA LEU A 171 -7.76 -20.74 -6.51
C LEU A 171 -6.56 -20.10 -5.81
N VAL A 172 -5.56 -20.93 -5.47
CA VAL A 172 -4.29 -20.48 -4.86
C VAL A 172 -3.15 -20.97 -5.75
N TYR A 173 -2.28 -20.07 -6.20
CA TYR A 173 -1.07 -20.40 -6.95
C TYR A 173 0.09 -19.47 -6.64
#